data_AF-A0A0B0EKM5-F1
#
_entry.id   AF-A0A0B0EKM5-F1
#
_cell.length_a   1.000
_cell.length_b   1.000
_cell.length_c   1.000
_cell.angle_alpha   90.00
_cell.angle_beta   90.00
_cell.angle_gamma   90.00
#
_symmetry.space_group_name_H-M   'P 1'
#
loop_
_entity.id
_entity.type
_entity.pdbx_description
1 polymer ?
#
loop_
_entity_poly.entity_id
_entity_poly.type
_entity_poly.pdbx_seq_one_letter_code
_entity_poly.pdbx_strand_id
1 'polypeptide(L)'
;MNSIITIWKEHLKQLLSFYERKRGNIFSFYLLLFLYFIVINIICYWIAMYTAFPELTLGAAGVYYYKVQFPVGILGALFDSLSFFVTIFLIRHALSSKKDIQYIAHLLVDLIIAVLATFWVVFVFSFSGWLVNLVSYAPQVLADRNAEYQGLLFDAVSNPFDNMRNIYFGIVMGISAMIPTCIHIYMFLRACMHTLFRQPVTIKE
;
A
#
# COMPACT_ATOMS: atom_id res chain seq x y z
N MET A 1 23.40 -11.22 14.67
CA MET A 1 21.96 -10.91 14.76
C MET A 1 21.67 -9.74 15.70
N ASN A 2 22.15 -9.76 16.96
CA ASN A 2 21.95 -8.64 17.91
C ASN A 2 22.40 -7.26 17.36
N SER A 3 23.57 -7.17 16.72
CA SER A 3 24.06 -5.91 16.15
C SER A 3 23.15 -5.35 15.04
N ILE A 4 22.60 -6.21 14.17
CA ILE A 4 21.67 -5.82 13.09
C ILE A 4 20.38 -5.26 13.70
N ILE A 5 19.80 -5.97 14.68
CA ILE A 5 18.56 -5.55 15.34
C ILE A 5 18.76 -4.23 16.08
N THR A 6 19.89 -4.02 16.75
CA THR A 6 20.21 -2.75 17.42
C THR A 6 20.31 -1.59 16.43
N ILE A 7 21.05 -1.75 15.32
CA ILE A 7 21.18 -0.71 14.28
C ILE A 7 19.82 -0.42 13.66
N TRP A 8 19.02 -1.46 13.42
CA TRP A 8 17.70 -1.32 12.83
C TRP A 8 16.72 -0.58 13.75
N LYS A 9 16.71 -0.91 15.05
CA LYS A 9 15.93 -0.18 16.07
C LYS A 9 16.33 1.30 16.11
N GLU A 10 17.62 1.61 15.99
CA GLU A 10 18.11 2.99 15.98
C GLU A 10 17.63 3.76 14.74
N HIS A 11 17.70 3.15 13.55
CA HIS A 11 17.16 3.75 12.32
C HIS A 11 15.65 4.03 12.42
N LEU A 12 14.88 3.07 12.96
CA LEU A 12 13.44 3.23 13.17
C LEU A 12 13.11 4.31 14.20
N LYS A 13 13.91 4.41 15.27
CA LYS A 13 13.78 5.47 16.28
C LYS A 13 14.06 6.84 15.68
N GLN A 14 15.09 6.96 14.83
CA GLN A 14 15.38 8.19 14.11
C GLN A 14 14.22 8.59 13.20
N LEU A 15 13.66 7.65 12.42
CA LEU A 15 12.48 7.90 11.58
C LEU A 15 11.28 8.36 12.39
N LEU A 16 10.96 7.67 13.49
CA LEU A 16 9.84 8.01 14.35
C LEU A 16 10.04 9.41 14.97
N SER A 17 11.24 9.72 15.42
CA SER A 17 11.56 11.04 15.98
C SER A 17 11.46 12.16 14.94
N PHE A 18 11.87 11.90 13.69
CA PHE A 18 11.70 12.82 12.58
C PHE A 18 10.22 13.09 12.30
N TYR A 19 9.42 12.02 12.23
CA TYR A 19 7.97 12.11 12.07
C TYR A 19 7.33 12.92 13.20
N GLU A 20 7.61 12.60 14.46
CA GLU A 20 7.03 13.29 15.62
C GLU A 20 7.39 14.78 15.66
N ARG A 21 8.61 15.15 15.27
CA ARG A 21 9.04 16.56 15.19
C ARG A 21 8.37 17.32 14.05
N LYS A 22 8.08 16.66 12.92
CA LYS A 22 7.55 17.30 11.70
C LYS A 22 6.03 17.24 11.59
N ARG A 23 5.34 16.37 12.33
CA ARG A 23 3.89 16.15 12.23
C ARG A 23 3.05 17.42 12.43
N GLY A 24 3.47 18.33 13.32
CA GLY A 24 2.72 19.56 13.59
C GLY A 24 1.31 19.30 14.16
N ASN A 25 0.33 20.13 13.79
CA ASN A 25 -1.07 19.95 14.22
C ASN A 25 -1.65 18.66 13.64
N ILE A 26 -2.11 17.80 14.54
CA ILE A 26 -2.70 16.49 14.27
C ILE A 26 -3.80 16.58 13.19
N PHE A 27 -4.76 17.49 13.31
CA PHE A 27 -5.90 17.55 12.39
C PHE A 27 -5.48 17.96 10.97
N SER A 28 -4.69 19.03 10.85
CA SER A 28 -4.18 19.50 9.56
C SER A 28 -3.28 18.46 8.89
N PHE A 29 -2.46 17.75 9.66
CA PHE A 29 -1.63 16.67 9.17
C PHE A 29 -2.45 15.53 8.58
N TYR A 30 -3.51 15.07 9.28
CA TYR A 30 -4.39 14.01 8.81
C TYR A 30 -5.07 14.37 7.50
N LEU A 31 -5.64 15.58 7.41
CA LEU A 31 -6.31 16.03 6.20
C LEU A 31 -5.33 16.14 5.03
N LEU A 32 -4.15 16.70 5.26
CA LEU A 32 -3.14 16.86 4.21
C LEU A 32 -2.57 15.51 3.75
N LEU A 33 -2.36 14.56 4.67
CA LEU A 33 -1.93 13.20 4.34
C LEU A 33 -3.01 12.46 3.52
N PHE A 34 -4.27 12.61 3.89
CA PHE A 34 -5.38 12.01 3.16
C PHE A 34 -5.47 12.59 1.73
N LEU A 35 -5.42 13.91 1.58
CA LEU A 35 -5.39 14.57 0.26
C LEU A 35 -4.17 14.15 -0.56
N TYR A 36 -3.01 14.02 0.07
CA TYR A 36 -1.80 13.52 -0.56
C TYR A 36 -2.02 12.11 -1.12
N PHE A 37 -2.59 11.19 -0.33
CA PHE A 37 -2.87 9.84 -0.80
C PHE A 37 -3.96 9.78 -1.87
N ILE A 38 -4.94 10.70 -1.89
CA ILE A 38 -5.90 10.79 -3.00
C ILE A 38 -5.14 11.05 -4.31
N VAL A 39 -4.25 12.03 -4.32
CA VAL A 39 -3.46 12.38 -5.51
C VAL A 39 -2.61 11.20 -5.96
N ILE A 40 -1.91 10.54 -5.03
CA ILE A 40 -1.08 9.37 -5.35
C ILE A 40 -1.92 8.22 -5.91
N ASN A 41 -3.07 7.91 -5.30
CA ASN A 41 -3.94 6.83 -5.79
C ASN A 41 -4.47 7.13 -7.19
N ILE A 42 -4.86 8.38 -7.49
CA ILE A 42 -5.30 8.78 -8.82
C ILE A 42 -4.15 8.67 -9.84
N ILE A 43 -2.93 9.05 -9.45
CA ILE A 43 -1.74 8.89 -10.32
C ILE A 43 -1.47 7.42 -10.60
N CYS A 44 -1.42 6.57 -9.56
CA CYS A 44 -1.25 5.13 -9.70
C CYS A 44 -2.34 4.51 -10.57
N TYR A 45 -3.59 4.94 -10.40
CA TYR A 45 -4.73 4.55 -11.22
C TYR A 45 -4.52 4.84 -12.70
N TRP A 46 -4.16 6.08 -13.05
CA TRP A 46 -3.95 6.42 -14.44
C TRP A 46 -2.72 5.76 -15.02
N ILE A 47 -1.62 5.64 -14.26
CA ILE A 47 -0.46 4.87 -14.71
C ILE A 47 -0.88 3.44 -15.02
N ALA A 48 -1.62 2.78 -14.12
CA ALA A 48 -2.09 1.41 -14.31
C ALA A 48 -3.03 1.29 -15.52
N MET A 49 -3.95 2.24 -15.71
CA MET A 49 -4.86 2.26 -16.86
C MET A 49 -4.11 2.44 -18.18
N TYR A 50 -3.20 3.42 -18.28
CA TYR A 50 -2.46 3.68 -19.53
C TYR A 50 -1.48 2.57 -19.90
N THR A 51 -0.91 1.88 -18.92
CA THR A 51 0.09 0.84 -19.17
C THR A 51 -0.54 -0.54 -19.32
N ALA A 52 -1.57 -0.85 -18.54
CA ALA A 52 -2.22 -2.15 -18.57
C ALA A 52 -3.40 -2.22 -19.55
N PHE A 53 -4.22 -1.16 -19.69
CA PHE A 53 -5.46 -1.14 -20.50
C PHE A 53 -5.65 0.17 -21.27
N PRO A 54 -4.69 0.56 -22.15
CA PRO A 54 -4.75 1.82 -22.87
C PRO A 54 -6.05 1.99 -23.69
N GLU A 55 -6.59 0.89 -24.22
CA GLU A 55 -7.83 0.86 -25.00
C GLU A 55 -9.06 1.34 -24.21
N LEU A 56 -9.06 1.18 -22.89
CA LEU A 56 -10.18 1.57 -22.01
C LEU A 56 -10.13 3.06 -21.61
N THR A 57 -9.05 3.77 -21.96
CA THR A 57 -8.86 5.18 -21.59
C THR A 57 -9.52 6.17 -22.55
N LEU A 58 -10.00 5.69 -23.71
CA LEU A 58 -10.58 6.51 -24.77
C LEU A 58 -12.08 6.21 -24.98
N GLY A 59 -12.78 7.13 -25.65
CA GLY A 59 -14.17 6.95 -26.05
C GLY A 59 -15.15 6.85 -24.86
N ALA A 60 -16.25 6.12 -25.05
CA ALA A 60 -17.29 5.95 -24.03
C ALA A 60 -16.78 5.21 -22.78
N ALA A 61 -15.87 4.25 -22.95
CA ALA A 61 -15.20 3.56 -21.84
C ALA A 61 -14.34 4.52 -21.01
N GLY A 62 -13.60 5.42 -21.67
CA GLY A 62 -12.79 6.44 -20.99
C GLY A 62 -13.62 7.34 -20.06
N VAL A 63 -14.83 7.72 -20.45
CA VAL A 63 -15.74 8.51 -19.60
C VAL A 63 -16.18 7.73 -18.36
N TYR A 64 -16.42 6.43 -18.50
CA TYR A 64 -16.73 5.56 -17.35
C TYR A 64 -15.55 5.47 -16.38
N TYR A 65 -14.35 5.16 -16.88
CA TYR A 65 -13.15 5.02 -16.06
C TYR A 65 -12.69 6.36 -15.45
N TYR A 66 -12.92 7.47 -16.13
CA TYR A 66 -12.74 8.80 -15.55
C TYR A 66 -13.65 9.04 -14.33
N LYS A 67 -14.88 8.52 -14.30
CA LYS A 67 -15.74 8.60 -13.11
C LYS A 67 -15.27 7.66 -12.01
N VAL A 68 -14.76 6.49 -12.36
CA VAL A 68 -14.24 5.47 -11.42
C VAL A 68 -13.02 6.00 -10.64
N GLN A 69 -12.20 6.89 -11.21
CA GLN A 69 -11.02 7.42 -10.52
C GLN A 69 -11.34 8.10 -9.17
N PHE A 70 -12.53 8.71 -9.01
CA PHE A 70 -12.89 9.45 -7.80
C PHE A 70 -13.13 8.52 -6.61
N PRO A 71 -14.05 7.53 -6.67
CA PRO A 71 -14.20 6.56 -5.61
C PRO A 71 -12.93 5.73 -5.40
N VAL A 72 -12.20 5.37 -6.48
CA VAL A 72 -10.91 4.68 -6.36
C VAL A 72 -9.91 5.51 -5.57
N GLY A 73 -9.74 6.79 -5.92
CA GLY A 73 -8.82 7.70 -5.24
C GLY A 73 -9.17 7.92 -3.77
N ILE A 74 -10.45 8.10 -3.46
CA ILE A 74 -10.94 8.35 -2.09
C ILE A 74 -10.80 7.08 -1.22
N LEU A 75 -11.25 5.93 -1.71
CA LEU A 75 -11.21 4.68 -0.95
C LEU A 75 -9.79 4.11 -0.85
N GLY A 76 -8.97 4.28 -1.88
CA GLY A 76 -7.55 4.00 -1.83
C GLY A 76 -6.85 4.86 -0.78
N ALA A 77 -7.08 6.17 -0.79
CA ALA A 77 -6.51 7.08 0.21
C ALA A 77 -6.96 6.79 1.65
N LEU A 78 -8.20 6.33 1.83
CA LEU A 78 -8.70 5.90 3.14
C LEU A 78 -7.88 4.73 3.69
N PHE A 79 -7.60 3.73 2.86
CA PHE A 79 -6.79 2.58 3.27
C PHE A 79 -5.32 2.93 3.44
N ASP A 80 -4.74 3.73 2.55
CA ASP A 80 -3.34 4.14 2.64
C ASP A 80 -3.07 5.01 3.88
N SER A 81 -3.99 5.92 4.18
CA SER A 81 -3.91 6.70 5.41
C SER A 81 -4.06 5.81 6.64
N LEU A 82 -5.05 4.91 6.68
CA LEU A 82 -5.24 3.98 7.79
C LEU A 82 -4.02 3.06 8.00
N SER A 83 -3.51 2.45 6.93
CA SER A 83 -2.33 1.58 6.97
C SER A 83 -1.11 2.34 7.48
N PHE A 84 -0.88 3.57 7.03
CA PHE A 84 0.19 4.43 7.56
C PHE A 84 0.08 4.62 9.08
N PHE A 85 -1.12 4.88 9.62
CA PHE A 85 -1.30 5.05 11.06
C PHE A 85 -1.07 3.76 11.84
N VAL A 86 -1.58 2.63 11.33
CA VAL A 86 -1.34 1.32 11.93
C VAL A 86 0.15 1.03 11.94
N THR A 87 0.89 1.30 10.85
CA THR A 87 2.34 1.13 10.81
C THR A 87 3.06 2.00 11.84
N ILE A 88 2.74 3.29 11.96
CA ILE A 88 3.33 4.15 13.00
C ILE A 88 3.03 3.62 14.42
N PHE A 89 1.81 3.13 14.64
CA PHE A 89 1.42 2.52 15.92
C PHE A 89 2.23 1.24 16.22
N LEU A 90 2.42 0.39 15.20
CA LEU A 90 3.23 -0.83 15.29
C LEU A 90 4.69 -0.51 15.58
N ILE A 91 5.30 0.49 14.93
CA ILE A 91 6.68 0.92 15.20
C ILE A 91 6.84 1.35 16.65
N ARG A 92 5.91 2.16 17.18
CA ARG A 92 5.96 2.60 18.59
C ARG A 92 5.94 1.41 19.55
N HIS A 93 5.07 0.43 19.30
CA HIS A 93 4.98 -0.79 20.11
C HIS A 93 6.22 -1.69 19.96
N ALA A 94 6.72 -1.83 18.75
CA ALA A 94 7.94 -2.58 18.46
C ALA A 94 9.14 -1.97 19.22
N LEU A 95 9.32 -0.64 19.18
CA LEU A 95 10.41 0.04 19.89
C LEU A 95 10.28 -0.03 21.41
N SER A 96 9.06 -0.17 21.95
CA SER A 96 8.82 -0.38 23.38
C SER A 96 9.07 -1.84 23.82
N SER A 97 9.25 -2.78 22.88
CA SER A 97 9.37 -4.20 23.18
C SER A 97 10.76 -4.56 23.68
N LYS A 98 10.82 -5.24 24.83
CA LYS A 98 12.09 -5.67 25.47
C LYS A 98 12.72 -6.89 24.79
N LYS A 99 11.92 -7.70 24.08
CA LYS A 99 12.35 -8.93 23.40
C LYS A 99 12.44 -8.73 21.90
N ASP A 100 13.52 -9.21 21.29
CA ASP A 100 13.76 -9.09 19.85
C ASP A 100 12.74 -9.85 18.99
N ILE A 101 12.22 -10.98 19.47
CA ILE A 101 11.16 -11.73 18.78
C ILE A 101 9.85 -10.94 18.71
N GLN A 102 9.48 -10.22 19.78
CA GLN A 102 8.28 -9.38 19.79
C GLN A 102 8.44 -8.19 18.82
N TYR A 103 9.63 -7.62 18.77
CA TYR A 103 9.97 -6.57 17.81
C TYR A 103 9.83 -7.03 16.36
N ILE A 104 10.34 -8.23 16.01
CA ILE A 104 10.20 -8.80 14.66
C ILE A 104 8.73 -9.14 14.35
N ALA A 105 7.99 -9.70 15.32
CA ALA A 105 6.59 -10.07 15.14
C ALA A 105 5.69 -8.86 14.83
N HIS A 106 5.89 -7.72 15.52
CA HIS A 106 5.17 -6.48 15.20
C HIS A 106 5.44 -6.01 13.78
N LEU A 107 6.63 -6.27 13.24
CA LEU A 107 6.99 -5.84 11.90
C LEU A 107 6.47 -6.78 10.80
N LEU A 108 6.24 -8.06 11.11
CA LEU A 108 5.55 -8.97 10.20
C LEU A 108 4.10 -8.55 9.97
N VAL A 109 3.50 -7.77 10.87
CA VAL A 109 2.15 -7.23 10.68
C VAL A 109 2.10 -6.27 9.47
N ASP A 110 3.18 -5.52 9.17
CA ASP A 110 3.23 -4.68 7.97
C ASP A 110 3.19 -5.49 6.66
N LEU A 111 3.66 -6.75 6.70
CA LEU A 111 3.53 -7.68 5.57
C LEU A 111 2.07 -8.13 5.40
N ILE A 112 1.36 -8.38 6.51
CA ILE A 112 -0.07 -8.69 6.47
C ILE A 112 -0.86 -7.51 5.91
N ILE A 113 -0.51 -6.27 6.29
CA ILE A 113 -1.13 -5.05 5.73
C ILE A 113 -0.92 -4.98 4.22
N ALA A 114 0.27 -5.32 3.71
CA ALA A 114 0.53 -5.36 2.27
C ALA A 114 -0.34 -6.41 1.54
N VAL A 115 -0.57 -7.59 2.15
CA VAL A 115 -1.50 -8.59 1.60
C VAL A 115 -2.96 -8.11 1.66
N LEU A 116 -3.36 -7.44 2.74
CA LEU A 116 -4.69 -6.83 2.82
C LEU A 116 -4.87 -5.73 1.76
N ALA A 117 -3.81 -5.00 1.42
CA ALA A 117 -3.84 -4.00 0.36
C ALA A 117 -4.20 -4.61 -1.01
N THR A 118 -3.70 -5.81 -1.33
CA THR A 118 -4.04 -6.46 -2.61
C THR A 118 -5.52 -6.82 -2.68
N PHE A 119 -6.11 -7.29 -1.58
CA PHE A 119 -7.55 -7.52 -1.50
C PHE A 119 -8.36 -6.22 -1.51
N TRP A 120 -7.82 -5.16 -0.90
CA TRP A 120 -8.46 -3.85 -0.86
C TRP A 120 -8.60 -3.26 -2.26
N VAL A 121 -7.58 -3.36 -3.11
CA VAL A 121 -7.65 -2.89 -4.51
C VAL A 121 -8.85 -3.52 -5.22
N VAL A 122 -8.98 -4.85 -5.16
CA VAL A 122 -10.11 -5.57 -5.76
C VAL A 122 -11.46 -5.08 -5.25
N PHE A 123 -11.58 -4.91 -3.94
CA PHE A 123 -12.79 -4.39 -3.31
C PHE A 123 -13.12 -2.97 -3.81
N VAL A 124 -12.14 -2.08 -3.84
CA VAL A 124 -12.30 -0.69 -4.28
C VAL A 124 -12.77 -0.64 -5.73
N PHE A 125 -12.25 -1.49 -6.61
CA PHE A 125 -12.69 -1.53 -8.01
C PHE A 125 -14.12 -2.04 -8.16
N SER A 126 -14.47 -3.13 -7.47
CA SER A 126 -15.84 -3.66 -7.46
C SER A 126 -16.84 -2.61 -6.94
N PHE A 127 -16.53 -1.99 -5.80
CA PHE A 127 -17.39 -0.98 -5.19
C PHE A 127 -17.45 0.32 -6.00
N SER A 128 -16.33 0.75 -6.60
CA SER A 128 -16.30 1.94 -7.46
C SER A 128 -17.12 1.72 -8.73
N GLY A 129 -17.04 0.54 -9.33
CA GLY A 129 -17.86 0.17 -10.48
C GLY A 129 -19.35 0.18 -10.15
N TRP A 130 -19.71 -0.33 -8.96
CA TRP A 130 -21.07 -0.24 -8.41
C TRP A 130 -21.52 1.22 -8.23
N LEU A 131 -20.70 2.08 -7.61
CA LEU A 131 -21.05 3.47 -7.34
C LEU A 131 -21.28 4.27 -8.63
N VAL A 132 -20.42 4.09 -9.62
CA VAL A 132 -20.56 4.77 -10.93
C VAL A 132 -21.82 4.29 -11.65
N ASN A 133 -22.21 3.03 -11.51
CA ASN A 133 -23.43 2.47 -12.09
C ASN A 133 -24.71 3.10 -11.50
N LEU A 134 -24.71 3.46 -10.22
CA LEU A 134 -25.86 4.16 -9.60
C LEU A 134 -26.14 5.55 -10.20
N VAL A 135 -25.11 6.19 -10.73
CA VAL A 135 -25.20 7.53 -11.35
C VAL A 135 -25.19 7.44 -12.88
N SER A 136 -25.29 6.22 -13.43
CA SER A 136 -25.31 5.96 -14.87
C SER A 136 -26.75 5.84 -15.38
N TYR A 137 -27.00 6.38 -16.58
CA TYR A 137 -28.34 6.45 -17.18
C TYR A 137 -28.91 5.08 -17.61
N ALA A 138 -28.11 4.01 -17.60
CA ALA A 138 -28.53 2.64 -17.91
C ALA A 138 -27.95 1.67 -16.86
N PRO A 139 -28.62 1.48 -15.72
CA PRO A 139 -28.11 0.65 -14.63
C PRO A 139 -28.10 -0.84 -15.04
N GLN A 140 -26.91 -1.46 -15.08
CA GLN A 140 -26.78 -2.91 -15.21
C GLN A 140 -27.06 -3.60 -13.87
N VAL A 141 -27.63 -4.81 -13.90
CA VAL A 141 -27.93 -5.62 -12.70
C VAL A 141 -26.63 -6.02 -12.00
N LEU A 142 -26.51 -5.68 -10.72
CA LEU A 142 -25.28 -5.81 -9.93
C LEU A 142 -24.84 -7.27 -9.70
N ALA A 143 -25.79 -8.20 -9.72
CA ALA A 143 -25.53 -9.62 -9.55
C ALA A 143 -24.66 -10.19 -10.68
N ASP A 144 -24.91 -9.77 -11.92
CA ASP A 144 -24.19 -10.27 -13.10
C ASP A 144 -22.73 -9.79 -13.13
N ARG A 145 -22.48 -8.55 -12.66
CA ARG A 145 -21.12 -7.97 -12.58
C ARG A 145 -20.29 -8.56 -11.43
N ASN A 146 -20.91 -8.88 -10.29
CA ASN A 146 -20.19 -9.53 -9.18
C ASN A 146 -19.72 -10.94 -9.53
N ALA A 147 -20.50 -11.70 -10.29
CA ALA A 147 -20.09 -13.00 -10.81
C ALA A 147 -18.90 -12.89 -11.78
N GLU A 148 -18.90 -11.85 -12.63
CA GLU A 148 -17.80 -11.54 -13.55
C GLU A 148 -16.50 -11.22 -12.80
N TYR A 149 -16.54 -10.35 -11.78
CA TYR A 149 -15.35 -10.00 -10.98
C TYR A 149 -14.82 -11.18 -10.14
N GLN A 150 -15.70 -12.00 -9.56
CA GLN A 150 -15.28 -13.21 -8.85
C GLN A 150 -14.64 -14.22 -9.79
N GLY A 151 -15.18 -14.38 -11.00
CA GLY A 151 -14.60 -15.22 -12.06
C GLY A 151 -13.19 -14.76 -12.45
N LEU A 152 -13.00 -13.45 -12.65
CA LEU A 152 -11.69 -12.87 -12.98
C LEU A 152 -10.65 -13.07 -11.87
N LEU A 153 -11.06 -13.03 -10.60
CA LEU A 153 -10.15 -13.29 -9.47
C LEU A 153 -9.74 -14.76 -9.39
N PHE A 154 -10.71 -15.67 -9.49
CA PHE A 154 -10.43 -17.10 -9.47
C PHE A 154 -9.54 -17.49 -10.66
N ASP A 155 -9.85 -16.96 -11.84
CA ASP A 155 -9.08 -17.21 -13.06
C ASP A 155 -7.66 -16.61 -12.99
N ALA A 156 -7.49 -15.42 -12.40
CA ALA A 156 -6.15 -14.86 -12.17
C ALA A 156 -5.29 -15.69 -11.21
N VAL A 157 -5.92 -16.41 -10.27
CA VAL A 157 -5.22 -17.32 -9.34
C VAL A 157 -4.90 -18.66 -10.01
N SER A 158 -5.83 -19.21 -10.82
CA SER A 158 -5.61 -20.49 -11.50
C SER A 158 -4.72 -20.37 -12.74
N ASN A 159 -4.79 -19.25 -13.47
CA ASN A 159 -4.08 -18.97 -14.72
C ASN A 159 -3.36 -17.61 -14.65
N PRO A 160 -2.30 -17.49 -13.83
CA PRO A 160 -1.64 -16.21 -13.59
C PRO A 160 -0.93 -15.64 -14.82
N PHE A 161 -0.40 -16.50 -15.70
CA PHE A 161 0.30 -16.07 -16.92
C PHE A 161 -0.65 -15.45 -17.96
N ASP A 162 -1.91 -15.90 -18.01
CA ASP A 162 -2.92 -15.34 -18.89
C ASP A 162 -3.51 -14.02 -18.33
N ASN A 163 -3.35 -13.79 -17.03
CA ASN A 163 -3.89 -12.64 -16.29
C ASN A 163 -2.81 -11.61 -15.90
N MET A 164 -1.64 -11.63 -16.55
CA MET A 164 -0.51 -10.75 -16.22
C MET A 164 -0.85 -9.26 -16.23
N ARG A 165 -1.74 -8.80 -17.13
CA ARG A 165 -2.20 -7.39 -17.17
C ARG A 165 -2.98 -7.02 -15.91
N ASN A 166 -3.87 -7.91 -15.45
CA ASN A 166 -4.67 -7.71 -14.23
C ASN A 166 -3.79 -7.72 -12.98
N ILE A 167 -2.84 -8.65 -12.90
CA ILE A 167 -1.88 -8.72 -11.79
C ILE A 167 -1.00 -7.48 -11.75
N TYR A 168 -0.45 -7.07 -12.90
CA TYR A 168 0.33 -5.84 -13.02
C TYR A 168 -0.47 -4.61 -12.60
N PHE A 169 -1.72 -4.49 -13.06
CA PHE A 169 -2.61 -3.40 -12.68
C PHE A 169 -2.82 -3.34 -11.16
N GLY A 170 -3.10 -4.49 -10.53
CA GLY A 170 -3.24 -4.59 -9.07
C GLY A 170 -1.97 -4.19 -8.32
N ILE A 171 -0.79 -4.59 -8.82
CA ILE A 171 0.50 -4.22 -8.22
C ILE A 171 0.70 -2.70 -8.30
N VAL A 172 0.52 -2.08 -9.47
CA VAL A 172 0.70 -0.62 -9.64
C VAL A 172 -0.24 0.16 -8.73
N MET A 173 -1.50 -0.28 -8.60
CA MET A 173 -2.47 0.29 -7.67
C MET A 173 -2.09 0.11 -6.21
N GLY A 174 -1.44 -0.99 -5.85
CA GLY A 174 -1.01 -1.29 -4.48
C GLY A 174 0.28 -0.59 -4.03
N ILE A 175 1.02 0.06 -4.93
CA ILE A 175 2.32 0.69 -4.61
C ILE A 175 2.18 1.71 -3.48
N SER A 176 1.12 2.50 -3.47
CA SER A 176 0.90 3.56 -2.48
C SER A 176 0.72 2.99 -1.06
N ALA A 177 -0.04 1.90 -0.92
CA ALA A 177 -0.23 1.16 0.32
C ALA A 177 1.05 0.48 0.81
N MET A 178 1.96 0.12 -0.11
CA MET A 178 3.21 -0.58 0.21
C MET A 178 4.33 0.36 0.66
N ILE A 179 4.18 1.69 0.54
CA ILE A 179 5.20 2.67 0.93
C ILE A 179 5.76 2.42 2.35
N PRO A 180 4.94 2.23 3.40
CA PRO A 180 5.46 2.01 4.75
C PRO A 180 6.27 0.71 4.85
N THR A 181 5.78 -0.37 4.26
CA THR A 181 6.45 -1.68 4.21
C THR A 181 7.78 -1.59 3.45
N CYS A 182 7.82 -0.88 2.32
CA CYS A 182 9.05 -0.63 1.55
C CYS A 182 10.09 0.14 2.37
N ILE A 183 9.67 1.17 3.12
CA ILE A 183 10.58 1.92 4.01
C ILE A 183 11.17 1.00 5.08
N HIS A 184 10.36 0.11 5.67
CA HIS A 184 10.83 -0.83 6.69
C HIS A 184 11.82 -1.86 6.14
N ILE A 185 11.52 -2.46 4.99
CA ILE A 185 12.42 -3.38 4.29
C ILE A 185 13.72 -2.66 3.94
N TYR A 186 13.65 -1.43 3.43
CA TYR A 186 14.84 -0.62 3.14
C TYR A 186 15.71 -0.38 4.39
N MET A 187 15.11 -0.03 5.53
CA MET A 187 15.86 0.17 6.78
C MET A 187 16.51 -1.11 7.30
N PHE A 188 15.84 -2.25 7.13
CA PHE A 188 16.38 -3.56 7.47
C PHE A 188 17.59 -3.91 6.58
N LEU A 189 17.43 -3.78 5.25
CA LEU A 189 18.50 -4.03 4.29
C LEU A 189 19.70 -3.11 4.54
N ARG A 190 19.45 -1.83 4.85
CA ARG A 190 20.50 -0.88 5.25
C ARG A 190 21.23 -1.32 6.52
N ALA A 191 20.52 -1.83 7.53
CA ALA A 191 21.14 -2.36 8.74
C ALA A 191 21.98 -3.62 8.44
N CYS A 192 21.49 -4.53 7.60
CA CYS A 192 22.24 -5.70 7.14
C CYS A 192 23.52 -5.30 6.40
N MET A 193 23.43 -4.39 5.43
CA MET A 193 24.60 -3.86 4.71
C MET A 193 25.59 -3.20 5.67
N HIS A 194 25.11 -2.36 6.59
CA HIS A 194 25.99 -1.72 7.57
C HIS A 194 26.73 -2.75 8.44
N THR A 195 26.08 -3.85 8.82
CA THR A 195 26.77 -4.94 9.55
C THR A 195 27.72 -5.72 8.66
N LEU A 196 27.40 -5.93 7.38
CA LEU A 196 28.23 -6.69 6.43
C LEU A 196 29.50 -5.93 6.04
N PHE A 197 29.42 -4.59 5.90
CA PHE A 197 30.53 -3.74 5.47
C PHE A 197 31.35 -3.14 6.63
N ARG A 198 30.93 -3.31 7.90
CA ARG A 198 31.76 -2.93 9.06
C ARG A 198 32.76 -4.06 9.33
N GLN A 199 34.04 -3.82 9.05
CA GLN A 199 35.13 -4.69 9.50
C GLN A 199 35.03 -4.94 11.02
N PRO A 200 35.44 -6.12 11.52
CA PRO A 200 35.47 -6.40 12.95
C PRO A 200 36.34 -5.34 13.63
N VAL A 201 35.75 -4.58 14.54
CA VAL A 201 36.52 -3.73 15.44
C VAL A 201 37.34 -4.68 16.32
N THR A 202 38.63 -4.80 16.04
CA THR A 202 39.60 -5.37 16.96
C THR A 202 39.62 -4.48 18.19
N ILE A 203 38.93 -4.92 19.24
CA ILE A 203 39.13 -4.37 20.58
C ILE A 203 40.52 -4.86 20.99
N LYS A 204 41.50 -3.95 21.02
CA LYS A 204 42.76 -4.20 21.72
C LYS A 204 42.44 -4.17 23.21
N GLU A 205 42.75 -5.29 23.88
CA GLU A 205 42.73 -5.46 25.33
C GLU A 205 43.59 -4.42 26.05
#